data_AF-A0A132GWG3-F1
#
_entry.id   AF-A0A132GWG3-F1
#
_cell.length_a   1.000
_cell.length_b   1.000
_cell.length_c   1.000
_cell.angle_alpha   90.00
_cell.angle_beta   90.00
_cell.angle_gamma   90.00
#
_symmetry.space_group_name_H-M   'P 1'
#
loop_
_entity.id
_entity.type
_entity.pdbx_description
1 polymer ?
#
loop_
_entity_poly.entity_id
_entity_poly.type
_entity_poly.pdbx_seq_one_letter_code
_entity_poly.pdbx_strand_id
1 'polypeptide(L)'
;MDGCQYAERKHVGKRLHVFLSWLNDELEADETTFQKVWASDDEAMKEEIKAMCVDNLGYFVEPDFLFSTIIDAIGRKENILPQLERSLKKIEDSTIGQESEDDFGGLFSDIDLASPKLGKTADDKNRLISDVLVALNGIDFGLEDASDIDILGDAYEYMIGQFAAGAGKKAGEFYTPQEVSKILAEIVTTGKTRLKNVYDPTCGSGSLLLRTAYDLQPGPNEHAAAWSEVQ
;
A
#
# COMPACT_ATOMS: atom_id res chain seq x y z
N MET A 1 -21.55 1.93 -0.71
CA MET A 1 -20.31 2.11 0.08
C MET A 1 -20.52 3.34 0.95
N ASP A 2 -20.47 3.17 2.27
CA ASP A 2 -20.60 4.31 3.18
C ASP A 2 -19.27 5.07 3.25
N GLY A 3 -19.35 6.38 3.46
CA GLY A 3 -18.19 7.30 3.40
C GLY A 3 -17.03 6.96 4.35
N CYS A 4 -17.23 6.07 5.33
CA CYS A 4 -16.19 5.53 6.21
C CYS A 4 -15.15 4.69 5.42
N GLN A 5 -15.62 3.84 4.49
CA GLN A 5 -14.76 2.94 3.70
C GLN A 5 -13.81 3.68 2.73
N TYR A 6 -14.15 4.91 2.32
CA TYR A 6 -13.33 5.68 1.39
C TYR A 6 -12.17 6.42 2.09
N ALA A 7 -12.40 6.91 3.31
CA ALA A 7 -11.36 7.51 4.14
C ALA A 7 -10.33 6.45 4.62
N GLU A 8 -10.79 5.23 4.88
CA GLU A 8 -9.96 4.06 5.21
C GLU A 8 -9.05 3.66 4.04
N ARG A 9 -9.56 3.62 2.80
CA ARG A 9 -8.76 3.20 1.62
C ARG A 9 -7.64 4.17 1.22
N LYS A 10 -7.81 5.49 1.42
CA LYS A 10 -6.71 6.46 1.27
C LYS A 10 -5.62 6.29 2.33
N HIS A 11 -5.98 5.76 3.50
CA HIS A 11 -5.01 5.47 4.54
C HIS A 11 -4.20 4.20 4.25
N VAL A 12 -4.80 3.14 3.69
CA VAL A 12 -4.12 1.83 3.47
C VAL A 12 -2.85 1.94 2.60
N GLY A 13 -2.85 2.77 1.55
CA GLY A 13 -1.67 3.00 0.69
C GLY A 13 -0.54 3.76 1.39
N LYS A 14 -0.87 4.73 2.26
CA LYS A 14 0.11 5.40 3.12
C LYS A 14 0.65 4.43 4.20
N ARG A 15 -0.19 3.52 4.71
CA ARG A 15 0.06 2.62 5.85
C ARG A 15 1.14 1.54 5.65
N LEU A 16 1.40 1.06 4.42
CA LEU A 16 2.42 0.01 4.21
C LEU A 16 3.85 0.51 4.41
N HIS A 17 4.14 1.77 4.07
CA HIS A 17 5.46 2.38 4.26
C HIS A 17 5.62 3.02 5.65
N VAL A 18 4.52 3.49 6.27
CA VAL A 18 4.54 4.10 7.60
C VAL A 18 4.13 3.14 8.72
N PHE A 19 3.92 1.84 8.46
CA PHE A 19 3.52 0.84 9.46
C PHE A 19 4.33 0.96 10.75
N LEU A 20 5.67 0.99 10.62
CA LEU A 20 6.57 1.05 11.76
C LEU A 20 6.57 2.44 12.44
N SER A 21 6.40 3.53 11.67
CA SER A 21 6.31 4.88 12.24
C SER A 21 5.03 5.03 13.04
N TRP A 22 3.88 4.76 12.40
CA TRP A 22 2.57 4.81 13.02
C TRP A 22 2.50 3.94 14.27
N LEU A 23 2.99 2.70 14.21
CA LEU A 23 2.95 1.81 15.35
C LEU A 23 3.86 2.27 16.49
N ASN A 24 5.02 2.86 16.19
CA ASN A 24 5.88 3.43 17.24
C ASN A 24 5.27 4.72 17.83
N ASP A 25 4.56 5.53 17.05
CA ASP A 25 3.83 6.71 17.54
C ASP A 25 2.71 6.31 18.51
N GLU A 26 1.96 5.24 18.19
CA GLU A 26 0.91 4.72 19.07
C GLU A 26 1.48 4.15 20.39
N LEU A 27 2.67 3.54 20.33
CA LEU A 27 3.36 2.96 21.48
C LEU A 27 4.18 4.00 22.30
N GLU A 28 4.22 5.26 21.86
CA GLU A 28 4.97 6.32 22.54
C GLU A 28 4.43 6.55 23.96
N ALA A 29 3.12 6.46 24.15
CA ALA A 29 2.46 6.61 25.45
C ALA A 29 2.88 5.54 26.48
N ASP A 30 3.27 4.36 26.00
CA ASP A 30 3.73 3.23 26.82
C ASP A 30 5.27 3.20 26.99
N GLU A 31 5.97 4.26 26.53
CA GLU A 31 7.44 4.40 26.55
C GLU A 31 8.19 3.21 25.91
N THR A 32 7.54 2.51 24.98
CA THR A 32 8.07 1.32 24.32
C THR A 32 8.21 1.51 22.81
N THR A 33 8.72 0.50 22.13
CA THR A 33 8.75 0.46 20.66
C THR A 33 8.33 -0.92 20.19
N PHE A 34 7.89 -1.02 18.95
CA PHE A 34 7.45 -2.30 18.39
C PHE A 34 8.52 -3.41 18.57
N GLN A 35 9.78 -3.07 18.34
CA GLN A 35 10.92 -3.97 18.50
C GLN A 35 11.15 -4.40 19.97
N LYS A 36 10.98 -3.48 20.93
CA LYS A 36 11.14 -3.79 22.36
C LYS A 36 10.04 -4.73 22.84
N VAL A 37 8.79 -4.51 22.42
CA VAL A 37 7.67 -5.38 22.77
C VAL A 37 7.90 -6.79 22.22
N TRP A 38 8.34 -6.92 20.98
CA TRP A 38 8.61 -8.23 20.38
C TRP A 38 9.82 -8.95 20.98
N ALA A 39 10.78 -8.21 21.54
CA ALA A 39 11.91 -8.76 22.30
C ALA A 39 11.55 -9.16 23.74
N SER A 40 10.35 -8.79 24.23
CA SER A 40 9.87 -9.14 25.56
C SER A 40 9.09 -10.46 25.57
N ASP A 41 8.86 -11.02 26.76
CA ASP A 41 7.99 -12.18 26.97
C ASP A 41 6.51 -11.78 27.22
N ASP A 42 6.15 -10.52 26.95
CA ASP A 42 4.78 -10.02 27.16
C ASP A 42 3.86 -10.40 26.00
N GLU A 43 3.33 -11.63 26.04
CA GLU A 43 2.40 -12.14 25.03
C GLU A 43 1.06 -11.40 25.02
N ALA A 44 0.64 -10.80 26.14
CA ALA A 44 -0.61 -10.04 26.19
C ALA A 44 -0.48 -8.75 25.37
N MET A 45 0.64 -8.03 25.53
CA MET A 45 0.92 -6.82 24.76
C MET A 45 1.09 -7.11 23.27
N LYS A 46 1.72 -8.24 22.91
CA LYS A 46 1.88 -8.66 21.50
C LYS A 46 0.53 -8.89 20.82
N GLU A 47 -0.40 -9.58 21.49
CA GLU A 47 -1.74 -9.82 20.95
C GLU A 47 -2.57 -8.53 20.85
N GLU A 48 -2.44 -7.61 21.80
CA GLU A 48 -3.10 -6.29 21.74
C GLU A 48 -2.63 -5.46 20.54
N ILE A 49 -1.31 -5.37 20.33
CA ILE A 49 -0.73 -4.69 19.16
C ILE A 49 -1.19 -5.35 17.86
N LYS A 50 -1.23 -6.68 17.82
CA LYS A 50 -1.66 -7.41 16.63
C LYS A 50 -3.12 -7.10 16.29
N ALA A 51 -4.01 -7.12 17.29
CA ALA A 51 -5.41 -6.77 17.11
C ALA A 51 -5.56 -5.32 16.62
N MET A 52 -4.86 -4.38 17.25
CA MET A 52 -4.85 -2.98 16.86
C MET A 52 -4.39 -2.77 15.40
N CYS A 53 -3.32 -3.45 14.98
CA CYS A 53 -2.84 -3.41 13.60
C CYS A 53 -3.87 -3.96 12.61
N VAL A 54 -4.51 -5.08 12.92
CA VAL A 54 -5.53 -5.68 12.06
C VAL A 54 -6.76 -4.77 11.98
N ASP A 55 -7.24 -4.23 13.10
CA ASP A 55 -8.42 -3.35 13.14
C ASP A 55 -8.18 -2.04 12.37
N ASN A 56 -6.98 -1.46 12.50
CA ASN A 56 -6.68 -0.19 11.86
C ASN A 56 -6.19 -0.35 10.43
N LEU A 57 -5.31 -1.32 10.14
CA LEU A 57 -4.59 -1.43 8.87
C LEU A 57 -5.09 -2.58 8.00
N GLY A 58 -5.83 -3.53 8.58
CA GLY A 58 -6.30 -4.74 7.91
C GLY A 58 -5.27 -5.88 7.88
N TYR A 59 -4.06 -5.69 8.40
CA TYR A 59 -3.01 -6.72 8.41
C TYR A 59 -2.01 -6.48 9.54
N PHE A 60 -1.18 -7.48 9.82
CA PHE A 60 -0.09 -7.40 10.78
C PHE A 60 1.19 -8.05 10.25
N VAL A 61 2.35 -7.45 10.55
CA VAL A 61 3.67 -7.98 10.17
C VAL A 61 4.59 -7.95 11.39
N GLU A 62 5.18 -9.10 11.73
CA GLU A 62 6.17 -9.18 12.80
C GLU A 62 7.48 -8.44 12.43
N PRO A 63 8.27 -7.96 13.40
CA PRO A 63 9.50 -7.20 13.12
C PRO A 63 10.47 -7.92 12.18
N ASP A 64 10.58 -9.24 12.26
CA ASP A 64 11.47 -10.05 11.44
C ASP A 64 11.10 -10.07 9.95
N PHE A 65 9.88 -9.65 9.61
CA PHE A 65 9.31 -9.67 8.26
C PHE A 65 9.05 -8.26 7.71
N LEU A 66 9.53 -7.22 8.38
CA LEU A 66 9.44 -5.84 7.88
C LEU A 66 10.36 -5.62 6.69
N PHE A 67 9.97 -4.69 5.81
CA PHE A 67 10.80 -4.26 4.68
C PHE A 67 12.18 -3.79 5.13
N SER A 68 12.27 -2.99 6.20
CA SER A 68 13.53 -2.53 6.78
C SER A 68 14.43 -3.69 7.21
N THR A 69 13.86 -4.72 7.84
CA THR A 69 14.60 -5.93 8.25
C THR A 69 15.16 -6.69 7.04
N ILE A 70 14.43 -6.73 5.93
CA ILE A 70 14.92 -7.31 4.68
C ILE A 70 16.07 -6.46 4.11
N ILE A 71 15.96 -5.13 4.11
CA ILE A 71 17.05 -4.22 3.69
C ILE A 71 18.30 -4.44 4.55
N ASP A 72 18.15 -4.59 5.86
CA ASP A 72 19.26 -4.88 6.77
C ASP A 72 19.91 -6.25 6.48
N ALA A 73 19.12 -7.26 6.11
CA ALA A 73 19.63 -8.56 5.68
C ALA A 73 20.42 -8.47 4.37
N ILE A 74 19.98 -7.63 3.42
CA ILE A 74 20.75 -7.32 2.19
C ILE A 74 22.10 -6.67 2.55
N GLY A 75 22.11 -5.71 3.48
CA GLY A 75 23.32 -5.06 3.97
C GLY A 75 24.32 -6.05 4.59
N ARG A 76 23.82 -7.09 5.25
CA ARG A 76 24.60 -8.22 5.79
C ARG A 76 25.00 -9.27 4.75
N LYS A 77 24.61 -9.10 3.49
CA LYS A 77 24.86 -10.01 2.36
C LYS A 77 24.22 -11.40 2.56
N GLU A 78 23.07 -11.44 3.20
CA GLU A 78 22.32 -12.67 3.41
C GLU A 78 21.46 -13.03 2.18
N ASN A 79 21.03 -14.29 2.10
CA ASN A 79 20.04 -14.71 1.11
C ASN A 79 18.65 -14.31 1.61
N ILE A 80 18.05 -13.29 0.99
CA ILE A 80 16.78 -12.71 1.43
C ILE A 80 15.56 -13.41 0.84
N LEU A 81 15.71 -14.26 -0.17
CA LEU A 81 14.57 -14.87 -0.86
C LEU A 81 13.63 -15.64 0.10
N PRO A 82 14.12 -16.51 1.02
CA PRO A 82 13.23 -17.22 1.93
C PRO A 82 12.57 -16.29 2.95
N GLN A 83 13.23 -15.20 3.34
CA GLN A 83 12.67 -14.23 4.27
C GLN A 83 11.60 -13.37 3.61
N LEU A 84 11.85 -12.92 2.38
CA LEU A 84 10.89 -12.15 1.58
C LEU A 84 9.63 -12.97 1.30
N GLU A 85 9.76 -14.23 0.87
CA GLU A 85 8.62 -15.14 0.65
C GLU A 85 7.79 -15.31 1.92
N ARG A 86 8.45 -15.54 3.07
CA ARG A 86 7.76 -15.62 4.36
C ARG A 86 7.07 -14.32 4.74
N SER A 87 7.68 -13.17 4.42
CA SER A 87 7.11 -11.86 4.75
C SER A 87 5.82 -11.60 3.99
N LEU A 88 5.80 -11.88 2.68
CA LEU A 88 4.59 -11.79 1.86
C LEU A 88 3.49 -12.71 2.37
N LYS A 89 3.84 -13.97 2.68
CA LYS A 89 2.88 -14.93 3.23
C LYS A 89 2.36 -14.50 4.61
N LYS A 90 3.20 -13.93 5.47
CA LYS A 90 2.80 -13.48 6.81
C LYS A 90 1.79 -12.35 6.77
N ILE A 91 1.86 -11.48 5.77
CA ILE A 91 0.82 -10.46 5.53
C ILE A 91 -0.52 -11.15 5.26
N GLU A 92 -0.58 -12.10 4.33
CA GLU A 92 -1.81 -12.84 4.01
C GLU A 92 -2.32 -13.66 5.21
N ASP A 93 -1.43 -14.40 5.88
CA ASP A 93 -1.78 -15.23 7.04
C ASP A 93 -2.33 -14.37 8.20
N SER A 94 -1.93 -13.10 8.30
CA SER A 94 -2.42 -12.19 9.35
C SER A 94 -3.87 -11.76 9.19
N THR A 95 -4.43 -11.90 7.98
CA THR A 95 -5.81 -11.47 7.67
C THR A 95 -6.81 -12.63 7.72
N ILE A 96 -6.35 -13.87 7.88
CA ILE A 96 -7.23 -15.05 7.94
C ILE A 96 -8.18 -14.94 9.15
N GLY A 97 -9.47 -15.03 8.87
CA GLY A 97 -10.54 -14.89 9.86
C GLY A 97 -10.89 -13.44 10.23
N GLN A 98 -10.33 -12.45 9.52
CA GLN A 98 -10.57 -11.02 9.74
C GLN A 98 -11.45 -10.43 8.63
N GLU A 99 -12.01 -9.23 8.85
CA GLU A 99 -12.82 -8.55 7.81
C GLU A 99 -12.01 -8.25 6.53
N SER A 100 -10.68 -8.12 6.66
CA SER A 100 -9.75 -7.87 5.56
C SER A 100 -9.31 -9.12 4.79
N GLU A 101 -9.77 -10.32 5.16
CA GLU A 101 -9.33 -11.57 4.52
C GLU A 101 -9.49 -11.52 2.99
N ASP A 102 -10.65 -11.07 2.51
CA ASP A 102 -10.97 -10.99 1.08
C ASP A 102 -10.09 -9.95 0.33
N ASP A 103 -9.59 -8.92 1.01
CA ASP A 103 -8.76 -7.87 0.41
C ASP A 103 -7.30 -8.33 0.20
N PHE A 104 -6.81 -9.27 1.03
CA PHE A 104 -5.42 -9.73 1.02
C PHE A 104 -5.25 -11.18 0.55
N GLY A 105 -6.33 -11.98 0.53
CA GLY A 105 -6.29 -13.39 0.15
C GLY A 105 -5.73 -13.60 -1.26
N GLY A 106 -4.54 -14.21 -1.34
CA GLY A 106 -3.86 -14.51 -2.60
C GLY A 106 -3.28 -13.29 -3.32
N LEU A 107 -3.15 -12.14 -2.64
CA LEU A 107 -2.59 -10.90 -3.18
C LEU A 107 -1.19 -11.09 -3.78
N PHE A 108 -0.38 -11.99 -3.21
CA PHE A 108 0.99 -12.26 -3.66
C PHE A 108 1.14 -13.58 -4.42
N SER A 109 0.03 -14.26 -4.75
CA SER A 109 0.04 -15.60 -5.38
C SER A 109 0.73 -15.65 -6.75
N ASP A 110 0.74 -14.53 -7.49
CA ASP A 110 1.40 -14.41 -8.79
C ASP A 110 2.92 -14.11 -8.69
N ILE A 111 3.45 -13.87 -7.47
CA ILE A 111 4.86 -13.57 -7.26
C ILE A 111 5.67 -14.87 -7.22
N ASP A 112 6.39 -15.15 -8.31
CA ASP A 112 7.33 -16.27 -8.40
C ASP A 112 8.79 -15.80 -8.23
N LEU A 113 9.28 -15.82 -6.98
CA LEU A 113 10.68 -15.51 -6.66
C LEU A 113 11.66 -16.59 -7.16
N ALA A 114 11.16 -17.76 -7.56
CA ALA A 114 11.95 -18.84 -8.14
C ALA A 114 12.00 -18.78 -9.67
N SER A 115 11.39 -17.77 -10.30
CA SER A 115 11.27 -17.69 -11.75
C SER A 115 12.64 -17.73 -12.46
N PRO A 116 12.79 -18.49 -13.56
CA PRO A 116 14.01 -18.47 -14.37
C PRO A 116 14.24 -17.12 -15.06
N LYS A 117 13.21 -16.24 -15.11
CA LYS A 117 13.33 -14.87 -15.63
C LYS A 117 14.14 -13.96 -14.73
N LEU A 118 14.25 -14.29 -13.44
CA LEU A 118 14.99 -13.50 -12.43
C LEU A 118 16.48 -13.83 -12.38
N GLY A 119 16.90 -14.95 -12.99
CA GLY A 119 18.29 -15.39 -12.95
C GLY A 119 18.44 -16.89 -13.16
N LYS A 120 19.64 -17.32 -13.58
CA LYS A 120 19.94 -18.74 -13.81
C LYS A 120 20.22 -19.48 -12.51
N THR A 121 20.86 -18.82 -11.55
CA THR A 121 21.23 -19.38 -10.24
C THR A 121 20.41 -18.75 -9.12
N ALA A 122 20.43 -19.35 -7.92
CA ALA A 122 19.81 -18.74 -6.74
C ALA A 122 20.46 -17.40 -6.39
N ASP A 123 21.79 -17.31 -6.52
CA ASP A 123 22.55 -16.10 -6.25
C ASP A 123 22.20 -14.97 -7.23
N ASP A 124 22.01 -15.29 -8.52
CA ASP A 124 21.57 -14.30 -9.52
C ASP A 124 20.21 -13.70 -9.14
N LYS A 125 19.26 -14.54 -8.72
CA LYS A 125 17.91 -14.12 -8.32
C LYS A 125 17.97 -13.28 -7.04
N ASN A 126 18.72 -13.74 -6.04
CA ASN A 126 18.89 -13.01 -4.79
C ASN A 126 19.51 -11.64 -5.04
N ARG A 127 20.54 -11.56 -5.90
CA ARG A 127 21.18 -10.29 -6.28
C ARG A 127 20.21 -9.36 -6.99
N LEU A 128 19.50 -9.83 -8.02
CA LEU A 128 18.54 -9.01 -8.76
C LEU A 128 17.44 -8.45 -7.84
N ILE A 129 16.85 -9.30 -7.01
CA ILE A 129 15.79 -8.86 -6.09
C ILE A 129 16.36 -7.90 -5.04
N SER A 130 17.56 -8.17 -4.51
CA SER A 130 18.21 -7.26 -3.57
C SER A 130 18.46 -5.88 -4.19
N ASP A 131 18.96 -5.85 -5.43
CA ASP A 131 19.21 -4.59 -6.16
C ASP A 131 17.90 -3.80 -6.35
N VAL A 132 16.79 -4.49 -6.66
CA VAL A 132 15.46 -3.87 -6.77
C VAL A 132 14.98 -3.31 -5.43
N LEU A 133 15.07 -4.08 -4.35
CA LEU A 133 14.62 -3.64 -3.02
C LEU A 133 15.46 -2.46 -2.50
N VAL A 134 16.78 -2.47 -2.74
CA VAL A 134 17.66 -1.34 -2.40
C VAL A 134 17.31 -0.10 -3.23
N ALA A 135 17.04 -0.27 -4.53
CA ALA A 135 16.61 0.84 -5.37
C ALA A 135 15.28 1.44 -4.88
N LEU A 136 14.31 0.61 -4.49
CA LEU A 136 13.05 1.04 -3.90
C LEU A 136 13.25 1.78 -2.57
N ASN A 137 14.14 1.28 -1.70
CA ASN A 137 14.46 1.92 -0.43
C ASN A 137 15.12 3.30 -0.59
N GLY A 138 15.78 3.55 -1.72
CA GLY A 138 16.39 4.84 -2.03
C GLY A 138 15.43 5.90 -2.59
N ILE A 139 14.16 5.55 -2.81
CA ILE A 139 13.15 6.50 -3.30
C ILE A 139 12.60 7.30 -2.12
N ASP A 140 12.74 8.62 -2.20
CA ASP A 140 12.01 9.53 -1.32
C ASP A 140 10.58 9.72 -1.87
N PHE A 141 9.60 9.25 -1.10
CA PHE A 141 8.19 9.37 -1.44
C PHE A 141 7.56 10.69 -0.98
N GLY A 142 8.35 11.62 -0.42
CA GLY A 142 7.92 12.98 -0.06
C GLY A 142 6.85 13.00 1.03
N LEU A 143 6.84 12.01 1.92
CA LEU A 143 5.75 11.78 2.87
C LEU A 143 5.60 12.90 3.92
N GLU A 144 6.68 13.61 4.24
CA GLU A 144 6.68 14.75 5.17
C GLU A 144 6.03 16.00 4.58
N ASP A 145 6.08 16.16 3.25
CA ASP A 145 5.50 17.30 2.51
C ASP A 145 4.12 16.95 1.88
N ALA A 146 3.66 15.70 2.03
CA ALA A 146 2.50 15.13 1.34
C ALA A 146 1.17 15.32 2.09
N SER A 147 0.90 16.53 2.60
CA SER A 147 -0.48 16.90 2.94
C SER A 147 -1.39 16.90 1.70
N ASP A 148 -0.83 17.16 0.50
CA ASP A 148 -1.65 17.46 -0.69
C ASP A 148 -1.29 16.71 -1.98
N ILE A 149 -0.18 15.95 -2.05
CA ILE A 149 0.23 15.23 -3.28
C ILE A 149 0.37 13.72 -3.01
N ASP A 150 -0.43 12.91 -3.71
CA ASP A 150 -0.42 11.45 -3.63
C ASP A 150 0.66 10.86 -4.57
N ILE A 151 1.93 11.08 -4.23
CA ILE A 151 3.09 10.68 -5.04
C ILE A 151 3.12 9.16 -5.26
N LEU A 152 2.72 8.37 -4.25
CA LEU A 152 2.66 6.92 -4.34
C LEU A 152 1.57 6.45 -5.31
N GLY A 153 0.37 7.05 -5.23
CA GLY A 153 -0.70 6.80 -6.18
C GLY A 153 -0.29 7.14 -7.61
N ASP A 154 0.30 8.32 -7.82
CA ASP A 154 0.76 8.77 -9.14
C ASP A 154 1.85 7.86 -9.72
N ALA A 155 2.82 7.44 -8.89
CA ALA A 155 3.86 6.50 -9.30
C ALA A 155 3.27 5.13 -9.69
N TYR A 156 2.28 4.64 -8.93
CA TYR A 156 1.58 3.39 -9.23
C TYR A 156 0.81 3.47 -10.55
N GLU A 157 0.04 4.54 -10.76
CA GLU A 157 -0.68 4.78 -12.03
C GLU A 157 0.29 4.87 -13.21
N TYR A 158 1.42 5.57 -13.03
CA TYR A 158 2.45 5.67 -14.06
C TYR A 158 3.01 4.28 -14.44
N MET A 159 3.32 3.44 -13.45
CA MET A 159 3.82 2.08 -13.69
C MET A 159 2.80 1.24 -14.47
N ILE A 160 1.52 1.26 -14.09
CA ILE A 160 0.45 0.56 -14.83
C ILE A 160 0.38 1.07 -16.28
N GLY A 161 0.44 2.39 -16.47
CA GLY A 161 0.45 3.00 -17.80
C GLY A 161 1.61 2.52 -18.67
N GLN A 162 2.82 2.41 -18.10
CA GLN A 162 4.00 1.86 -18.80
C GLN A 162 3.83 0.39 -19.16
N PHE A 163 3.27 -0.43 -18.26
CA PHE A 163 2.97 -1.83 -18.54
C PHE A 163 1.93 -1.97 -19.67
N ALA A 164 0.87 -1.17 -19.64
CA ALA A 164 -0.16 -1.17 -20.67
C ALA A 164 0.39 -0.75 -22.04
N ALA A 165 1.23 0.29 -22.08
CA ALA A 165 1.88 0.75 -23.32
C ALA A 165 2.81 -0.32 -23.92
N GLY A 166 3.49 -1.09 -23.08
CA GLY A 166 4.36 -2.20 -23.50
C GLY A 166 3.60 -3.45 -23.99
N ALA A 167 2.35 -3.67 -23.57
CA ALA A 167 1.58 -4.89 -23.82
C ALA A 167 0.89 -4.97 -25.20
N GLY A 168 0.86 -3.88 -25.98
CA GLY A 168 0.32 -3.84 -27.35
C GLY A 168 -1.23 -3.75 -27.45
N LYS A 169 -1.78 -4.07 -28.63
CA LYS A 169 -3.15 -3.71 -29.10
C LYS A 169 -4.35 -4.24 -28.28
N LYS A 170 -4.14 -5.04 -27.23
CA LYS A 170 -5.21 -5.53 -26.33
C LYS A 170 -5.30 -4.75 -25.01
N ALA A 171 -4.47 -3.72 -24.80
CA ALA A 171 -4.38 -3.01 -23.52
C ALA A 171 -5.57 -2.09 -23.17
N GLY A 172 -6.45 -1.78 -24.13
CA GLY A 172 -7.56 -0.83 -23.93
C GLY A 172 -8.61 -1.28 -22.91
N GLU A 173 -8.70 -2.58 -22.61
CA GLU A 173 -9.58 -3.13 -21.57
C GLU A 173 -8.94 -3.07 -20.17
N PHE A 174 -7.64 -2.78 -20.06
CA PHE A 174 -6.88 -2.90 -18.83
C PHE A 174 -6.56 -1.54 -18.17
N TYR A 175 -6.41 -0.48 -18.97
CA TYR A 175 -6.01 0.83 -18.48
C TYR A 175 -6.64 1.97 -19.29
N THR A 176 -7.18 2.96 -18.57
CA THR A 176 -7.67 4.21 -19.17
C THR A 176 -6.61 5.30 -18.99
N PRO A 177 -6.06 5.89 -20.08
CA PRO A 177 -5.07 6.94 -20.01
C PRO A 177 -5.49 8.11 -19.09
N GLN A 178 -4.53 8.70 -18.38
CA GLN A 178 -4.78 9.69 -17.33
C GLN A 178 -5.59 10.90 -17.84
N GLU A 179 -5.29 11.39 -19.04
CA GLU A 179 -5.99 12.52 -19.64
C GLU A 179 -7.47 12.21 -19.91
N VAL A 180 -7.77 10.97 -20.33
CA VAL A 180 -9.13 10.50 -20.54
C VAL A 180 -9.82 10.31 -19.19
N SER A 181 -9.13 9.70 -18.23
CA SER A 181 -9.65 9.48 -16.88
C SER A 181 -10.04 10.78 -16.19
N LYS A 182 -9.22 11.83 -16.32
CA LYS A 182 -9.49 13.15 -15.77
C LYS A 182 -10.76 13.77 -16.39
N ILE A 183 -10.88 13.76 -17.71
CA ILE A 183 -12.07 14.33 -18.37
C ILE A 183 -13.34 13.58 -17.94
N LEU A 184 -13.30 12.25 -17.87
CA LEU A 184 -14.44 11.45 -17.44
C LEU A 184 -14.79 11.69 -15.97
N ALA A 185 -13.79 11.78 -15.09
CA ALA A 185 -13.98 12.12 -13.68
C ALA A 185 -14.61 13.51 -13.52
N GLU A 186 -14.10 14.54 -14.19
CA GLU A 186 -14.65 15.90 -14.18
C GLU A 186 -16.12 15.91 -14.66
N ILE A 187 -16.45 15.19 -15.74
CA ILE A 187 -17.83 15.09 -16.25
C ILE A 187 -18.75 14.44 -15.20
N VAL A 188 -18.31 13.34 -14.57
CA VAL A 188 -19.13 12.60 -13.59
C VAL A 188 -19.32 13.40 -12.29
N THR A 189 -18.32 14.21 -11.91
CA THR A 189 -18.29 15.00 -10.67
C THR A 189 -18.85 16.41 -10.82
N THR A 190 -19.01 16.91 -12.06
CA THR A 190 -19.53 18.26 -12.34
C THR A 190 -20.80 18.58 -11.52
N GLY A 191 -20.71 19.64 -10.71
CA GLY A 191 -21.82 20.13 -9.89
C GLY A 191 -22.17 19.26 -8.68
N LYS A 192 -21.32 18.30 -8.31
CA LYS A 192 -21.51 17.40 -7.17
C LYS A 192 -20.41 17.61 -6.14
N THR A 193 -20.80 17.76 -4.89
CA THR A 193 -19.89 17.81 -3.73
C THR A 193 -19.72 16.45 -3.07
N ARG A 194 -20.53 15.44 -3.44
CA ARG A 194 -20.43 14.07 -2.95
C ARG A 194 -21.04 13.08 -3.94
N LEU A 195 -20.38 11.93 -4.13
CA LEU A 195 -20.95 10.75 -4.78
C LEU A 195 -21.31 9.71 -3.73
N LYS A 196 -22.48 9.07 -3.87
CA LYS A 196 -22.89 7.95 -2.99
C LYS A 196 -22.29 6.62 -3.45
N ASN A 197 -22.39 6.34 -4.74
CA ASN A 197 -21.84 5.13 -5.36
C ASN A 197 -21.32 5.50 -6.74
N VAL A 198 -20.19 4.91 -7.13
CA VAL A 198 -19.60 4.99 -8.48
C VAL A 198 -19.45 3.55 -8.96
N TYR A 199 -19.81 3.29 -10.22
CA TYR A 199 -19.79 1.95 -10.79
C TYR A 199 -19.19 2.01 -12.20
N ASP A 200 -18.18 1.17 -12.43
CA ASP A 200 -17.58 0.95 -13.74
C ASP A 200 -17.57 -0.58 -13.98
N PRO A 201 -18.40 -1.09 -14.91
CA PRO A 201 -18.50 -2.52 -15.20
C PRO A 201 -17.24 -3.11 -15.85
N THR A 202 -16.30 -2.27 -16.28
CA THR A 202 -15.08 -2.63 -17.01
C THR A 202 -13.87 -1.87 -16.46
N CYS A 203 -13.80 -1.74 -15.12
CA CYS A 203 -12.85 -0.85 -14.46
C CYS A 203 -11.36 -1.17 -14.66
N GLY A 204 -11.01 -2.37 -15.13
CA GLY A 204 -9.63 -2.79 -15.37
C GLY A 204 -8.76 -2.59 -14.13
N SER A 205 -7.74 -1.74 -14.25
CA SER A 205 -6.85 -1.30 -13.15
C SER A 205 -7.51 -0.50 -12.04
N GLY A 206 -8.77 -0.06 -12.20
CA GLY A 206 -9.47 0.76 -11.21
C GLY A 206 -9.04 2.22 -11.16
N SER A 207 -8.01 2.64 -11.94
CA SER A 207 -7.47 4.00 -11.93
C SER A 207 -8.52 5.08 -12.22
N LEU A 208 -9.51 4.81 -13.08
CA LEU A 208 -10.62 5.74 -13.34
C LEU A 208 -11.50 5.96 -12.11
N LEU A 209 -11.77 4.89 -11.33
CA LEU A 209 -12.57 4.98 -10.11
C LEU A 209 -11.81 5.75 -9.02
N LEU A 210 -10.51 5.48 -8.87
CA LEU A 210 -9.63 6.23 -7.96
C LEU A 210 -9.61 7.71 -8.33
N ARG A 211 -9.46 8.03 -9.62
CA ARG A 211 -9.46 9.40 -10.12
C ARG A 211 -10.79 10.12 -9.88
N THR A 212 -11.91 9.45 -10.13
CA THR A 212 -13.25 10.00 -9.88
C THR A 212 -13.43 10.41 -8.42
N ALA A 213 -12.83 9.65 -7.51
CA ALA A 213 -12.91 9.92 -6.09
C ALA A 213 -11.86 10.96 -5.62
N TYR A 214 -10.73 11.07 -6.31
CA TYR A 214 -9.78 12.18 -6.16
C TYR A 214 -10.40 13.53 -6.53
N ASP A 215 -11.04 13.64 -7.70
CA ASP A 215 -11.60 14.90 -8.21
C ASP A 215 -12.79 15.45 -7.37
N LEU A 216 -13.37 14.65 -6.46
CA LEU A 216 -14.38 15.11 -5.49
C LEU A 216 -13.80 15.81 -4.26
N GLN A 217 -12.48 15.74 -4.04
CA GLN A 217 -11.86 16.48 -2.95
C GLN A 217 -11.85 17.97 -3.29
N PRO A 218 -12.26 18.85 -2.35
CA PRO A 218 -12.18 20.28 -2.57
C PRO A 218 -10.72 20.65 -2.90
N GLY A 219 -10.54 21.60 -3.81
CA GLY A 219 -9.19 22.02 -4.22
C GLY A 219 -8.38 22.65 -3.07
N PRO A 220 -7.06 22.85 -3.28
CA PRO A 220 -6.09 23.22 -2.25
C PRO A 220 -6.46 24.45 -1.38
N ASN A 221 -7.35 25.32 -1.84
CA ASN A 221 -7.73 26.57 -1.16
C ASN A 221 -8.93 26.45 -0.20
N GLU A 222 -9.53 25.27 -0.02
CA GLU A 222 -10.71 25.11 0.86
C GLU A 222 -10.48 24.15 2.05
N HIS A 223 -9.30 23.52 2.16
CA HIS A 223 -8.99 22.58 3.24
C HIS A 223 -9.02 23.20 4.64
N ALA A 224 -8.78 24.52 4.78
CA ALA A 224 -8.76 25.19 6.07
C ALA A 224 -10.15 25.37 6.71
N ALA A 225 -11.25 25.28 5.94
CA ALA A 225 -12.60 25.52 6.45
C ALA A 225 -13.34 24.25 6.90
N ALA A 226 -12.97 23.07 6.37
CA ALA A 226 -13.73 21.83 6.57
C ALA A 226 -13.44 21.10 7.90
N TRP A 227 -12.36 21.44 8.60
CA TRP A 227 -11.96 20.77 9.84
C TRP A 227 -12.41 21.46 11.14
N SER A 228 -13.25 22.51 11.05
CA SER A 228 -13.70 23.27 12.23
C SER A 228 -15.10 22.93 12.75
N GLU A 229 -15.84 22.03 12.10
CA GLU A 229 -17.18 21.62 12.56
C GLU A 229 -17.35 20.10 12.52
N VAL A 230 -16.71 19.41 13.47
CA VAL A 230 -17.17 18.11 13.95
C VAL A 230 -17.08 18.13 15.48
N GLN A 231 -18.21 18.45 16.12
CA GLN A 231 -18.55 18.03 17.48
C GLN A 231 -19.34 16.73 17.40
#